data_AF-A0A1G1H2U3-F1
#
_entry.id   AF-A0A1G1H2U3-F1
#
_cell.length_a   1.000
_cell.length_b   1.000
_cell.length_c   1.000
_cell.angle_alpha   90.00
_cell.angle_beta   90.00
_cell.angle_gamma   90.00
#
_symmetry.space_group_name_H-M   'P 1'
#
loop_
_entity.id
_entity.type
_entity.pdbx_description
1 polymer ?
#
loop_
_entity_poly.entity_id
_entity_poly.type
_entity_poly.pdbx_seq_one_letter_code
_entity_poly.pdbx_strand_id
1 'polypeptide(L)'
;MKSAALGKRTSAAEVTNISSHGFWLLLADEELFVPFKEFPWFKDASVSEILKVEWPQPQHLYWPDLDVDVAVESIRHPEKFPLISKELRPTKRSSRPAKARR
;
A
#
# COMPACT_ATOMS: atom_id res chain seq x y z
N MET A 1 21.27 -14.53 -30.86
CA MET A 1 20.40 -13.88 -29.86
C MET A 1 21.27 -12.86 -29.14
N LYS A 2 21.05 -11.56 -29.40
CA LYS A 2 21.83 -10.47 -28.79
C LYS A 2 20.86 -9.59 -28.00
N SER A 3 21.23 -9.37 -26.75
CA SER A 3 20.47 -8.76 -25.67
C SER A 3 19.85 -7.42 -26.08
N ALA A 4 18.53 -7.30 -25.90
CA ALA A 4 17.86 -6.01 -25.97
C ALA A 4 18.23 -5.20 -24.71
N ALA A 5 19.05 -4.18 -24.87
CA ALA A 5 19.30 -3.20 -23.84
C ALA A 5 17.99 -2.44 -23.55
N LEU A 6 17.28 -2.77 -22.47
CA LEU A 6 16.23 -1.91 -21.93
C LEU A 6 16.88 -0.70 -21.28
N GLY A 7 17.20 0.29 -22.12
CA GLY A 7 17.63 1.62 -21.71
C GLY A 7 16.53 2.64 -21.97
N LYS A 8 15.28 2.36 -21.62
CA LYS A 8 14.27 3.41 -21.50
C LYS A 8 14.32 3.92 -20.07
N ARG A 9 14.90 5.10 -19.87
CA ARG A 9 14.63 5.95 -18.72
C ARG A 9 13.12 6.31 -18.73
N THR A 10 12.26 5.37 -18.36
CA THR A 10 11.00 5.74 -17.72
C THR A 10 11.41 6.09 -16.31
N SER A 11 11.12 7.30 -15.84
CA SER A 11 11.36 7.71 -14.46
C SER A 11 10.57 6.76 -13.54
N ALA A 12 11.16 5.62 -13.23
CA ALA A 12 10.48 4.45 -12.70
C ALA A 12 10.09 4.75 -11.27
N ALA A 13 8.83 4.49 -10.93
CA ALA A 13 8.46 4.46 -9.53
C ALA A 13 9.38 3.42 -8.85
N GLU A 14 10.08 3.83 -7.80
CA GLU A 14 11.04 2.97 -7.10
C GLU A 14 10.80 3.06 -5.60
N VAL A 15 10.76 1.92 -4.92
CA VAL A 15 10.66 1.90 -3.46
C VAL A 15 12.05 2.04 -2.87
N THR A 16 12.31 3.17 -2.19
CA THR A 16 13.65 3.51 -1.68
C THR A 16 13.90 2.97 -0.27
N ASN A 17 12.85 2.81 0.54
CA ASN A 17 12.98 2.33 1.90
C ASN A 17 11.67 1.71 2.41
N ILE A 18 11.76 0.64 3.21
CA ILE A 18 10.61 0.00 3.86
C ILE A 18 10.86 -0.02 5.37
N SER A 19 9.83 0.39 6.12
CA SER A 19 9.83 0.44 7.59
C SER A 19 8.59 -0.27 8.15
N SER A 20 8.51 -0.41 9.46
CA SER A 20 7.33 -0.97 10.14
C SER A 20 6.06 -0.12 10.00
N HIS A 21 6.18 1.16 9.63
CA HIS A 21 5.06 2.10 9.53
C HIS A 21 4.57 2.30 8.09
N GLY A 22 5.34 1.88 7.10
CA GLY A 22 5.12 2.20 5.70
C GLY A 22 6.42 2.17 4.90
N PHE A 23 6.36 2.59 3.65
CA PHE A 23 7.52 2.64 2.76
C PHE A 23 7.61 3.98 2.02
N TRP A 24 8.80 4.28 1.54
CA TRP A 24 9.10 5.43 0.71
C TRP A 24 9.14 5.01 -0.75
N LEU A 25 8.51 5.84 -1.58
CA LEU A 25 8.42 5.67 -3.02
C LEU A 25 8.99 6.92 -3.70
N LEU A 26 10.06 6.76 -4.48
CA LEU A 26 10.54 7.77 -5.39
C LEU A 26 9.71 7.70 -6.68
N LEU A 27 8.87 8.69 -6.89
CA LEU A 27 8.06 8.84 -8.09
C LEU A 27 8.61 10.00 -8.93
N ALA A 28 9.22 9.65 -10.07
CA ALA A 28 10.00 10.58 -10.87
C ALA A 28 11.14 11.26 -10.07
N ASP A 29 10.91 12.47 -9.56
CA ASP A 29 11.88 13.25 -8.76
C ASP A 29 11.32 13.61 -7.38
N GLU A 30 10.20 12.99 -6.96
CA GLU A 30 9.51 13.26 -5.70
C GLU A 30 9.50 12.01 -4.81
N GLU A 31 9.88 12.16 -3.55
CA GLU A 31 9.73 11.09 -2.55
C GLU A 31 8.38 11.20 -1.85
N LEU A 32 7.60 10.11 -1.93
CA LEU A 32 6.30 9.97 -1.32
C LEU A 32 6.33 8.88 -0.24
N PHE A 33 5.81 9.19 0.94
CA PHE A 33 5.67 8.21 2.01
C PHE A 33 4.29 7.54 1.94
N VAL A 34 4.28 6.21 1.87
CA VAL A 34 3.06 5.39 1.84
C VAL A 34 2.87 4.74 3.21
N PRO A 35 2.01 5.29 4.10
CA PRO A 35 1.80 4.75 5.43
C PRO A 35 0.90 3.50 5.41
N PHE A 36 1.34 2.42 6.05
CA PHE A 36 0.53 1.20 6.23
C PHE A 36 -0.76 1.42 7.03
N LYS A 37 -0.86 2.53 7.75
CA LYS A 37 -2.09 2.90 8.45
C LYS A 37 -3.21 3.24 7.46
N GLU A 38 -2.90 3.97 6.39
CA GLU A 38 -3.87 4.35 5.35
C GLU A 38 -4.00 3.26 4.27
N PHE A 39 -2.91 2.51 4.04
CA PHE A 39 -2.84 1.42 3.07
C PHE A 39 -2.51 0.08 3.76
N PRO A 40 -3.43 -0.50 4.57
CA PRO A 40 -3.14 -1.67 5.41
C PRO A 40 -2.83 -2.96 4.64
N TRP A 41 -3.13 -2.98 3.35
CA TRP A 41 -3.00 -4.11 2.44
C TRP A 41 -1.52 -4.38 2.12
N PHE A 42 -0.66 -3.37 2.25
CA PHE A 42 0.80 -3.54 2.18
C PHE A 42 1.43 -4.04 3.48
N LYS A 43 0.71 -4.02 4.61
CA LYS A 43 1.28 -4.37 5.91
C LYS A 43 1.71 -5.84 5.99
N ASP A 44 0.94 -6.72 5.34
CA ASP A 44 1.18 -8.16 5.32
C ASP A 44 1.79 -8.61 3.98
N ALA A 45 2.09 -7.67 3.06
CA ALA A 45 2.76 -7.94 1.80
C ALA A 45 4.25 -8.20 2.02
N SER A 46 4.82 -9.11 1.23
CA SER A 46 6.26 -9.35 1.22
C SER A 46 7.01 -8.17 0.62
N VAL A 47 8.27 -8.00 1.03
CA VAL A 47 9.15 -6.96 0.47
C VAL A 47 9.24 -7.09 -1.05
N SER A 48 9.37 -8.32 -1.58
CA SER A 48 9.45 -8.56 -3.03
C SER A 48 8.22 -8.08 -3.79
N GLU A 49 7.03 -8.21 -3.20
CA GLU A 49 5.79 -7.73 -3.79
C GLU A 49 5.73 -6.19 -3.75
N ILE A 50 6.10 -5.57 -2.63
CA ILE A 50 6.12 -4.10 -2.48
C ILE A 50 7.13 -3.46 -3.44
N LEU A 51 8.28 -4.08 -3.68
CA LEU A 51 9.30 -3.55 -4.60
C LEU A 51 8.87 -3.60 -6.07
N LYS A 52 7.90 -4.45 -6.44
CA LYS A 52 7.37 -4.56 -7.80
C LYS A 52 6.25 -3.57 -8.04
N VAL A 53 6.59 -2.28 -8.02
CA VAL A 53 5.66 -1.22 -8.40
C VAL A 53 5.73 -0.96 -9.90
N GLU A 54 4.57 -0.83 -10.52
CA GLU A 54 4.40 -0.36 -11.89
C GLU A 54 3.75 1.03 -11.88
N TRP A 55 4.18 1.88 -12.80
CA TRP A 55 3.61 3.21 -12.99
C TRP A 55 3.06 3.36 -14.42
N PRO A 56 1.95 2.66 -14.74
CA PRO A 56 1.39 2.66 -16.09
C PRO A 56 0.78 4.01 -16.47
N GLN A 57 0.32 4.79 -15.49
CA GLN A 57 -0.31 6.10 -15.70
C GLN A 57 0.19 7.12 -14.68
N PRO A 58 0.34 8.40 -15.05
CA PRO A 58 0.88 9.42 -14.13
C PRO A 58 0.12 9.54 -12.81
N GLN A 59 -1.19 9.26 -12.80
CA GLN A 59 -2.04 9.35 -11.62
C GLN A 59 -2.15 8.05 -10.81
N HIS A 60 -1.72 6.90 -11.35
CA HIS A 60 -1.99 5.59 -10.74
C HIS A 60 -0.76 4.69 -10.73
N LEU A 61 -0.48 4.16 -9.54
CA LEU A 61 0.51 3.13 -9.28
C LEU A 61 -0.18 1.78 -9.18
N TYR A 62 0.50 0.74 -9.61
CA TYR A 62 -0.03 -0.60 -9.63
C TYR A 62 0.98 -1.60 -9.08
N TRP A 63 0.55 -2.48 -8.19
CA TRP A 63 1.32 -3.60 -7.67
C TRP A 63 0.74 -4.90 -8.21
N PRO A 64 1.27 -5.44 -9.33
CA PRO A 64 0.71 -6.61 -10.02
C PRO A 64 0.64 -7.86 -9.16
N ASP A 65 1.64 -8.08 -8.30
CA ASP A 65 1.66 -9.26 -7.43
C ASP A 65 0.60 -9.19 -6.32
N LEU A 66 0.23 -7.97 -5.89
CA LEU A 66 -0.78 -7.76 -4.85
C LEU A 66 -2.18 -7.55 -5.44
N ASP A 67 -2.29 -7.32 -6.75
CA ASP A 67 -3.51 -6.88 -7.44
C ASP A 67 -4.06 -5.57 -6.84
N VAL A 68 -3.16 -4.59 -6.66
CA VAL A 68 -3.42 -3.35 -5.90
C VAL A 68 -3.14 -2.12 -6.76
N ASP A 69 -4.16 -1.28 -6.93
CA ASP A 69 -4.03 0.06 -7.50
C ASP A 69 -4.06 1.15 -6.43
N VAL A 70 -3.15 2.12 -6.54
CA VAL A 70 -3.07 3.27 -5.64
C VAL A 70 -2.99 4.55 -6.46
N ALA A 71 -3.90 5.49 -6.18
CA ALA A 71 -3.84 6.82 -6.77
C ALA A 71 -2.71 7.65 -6.13
N VAL A 72 -1.90 8.33 -6.94
CA VAL A 72 -0.84 9.23 -6.45
C VAL A 72 -1.43 10.33 -5.56
N GLU A 73 -2.61 10.83 -5.91
CA GLU A 73 -3.31 11.84 -5.12
C GLU A 73 -3.77 11.35 -3.74
N SER A 74 -4.05 10.06 -3.55
CA SER A 74 -4.38 9.55 -2.22
C SER A 74 -3.16 9.44 -1.29
N ILE A 75 -1.95 9.33 -1.86
CA ILE A 75 -0.69 9.39 -1.11
C ILE A 75 -0.35 10.84 -0.75
N ARG A 76 -0.55 11.79 -1.67
CA ARG A 76 -0.29 13.23 -1.44
C ARG A 76 -1.32 13.89 -0.51
N HIS A 77 -2.57 13.48 -0.62
CA HIS A 77 -3.70 14.03 0.12
C HIS A 77 -4.55 12.92 0.78
N PRO A 78 -3.98 12.17 1.74
CA PRO A 78 -4.71 11.08 2.41
C PRO A 78 -5.99 11.57 3.10
N GLU A 79 -6.05 12.83 3.54
CA GLU A 79 -7.23 13.45 4.15
C GLU A 79 -8.45 13.53 3.22
N LYS A 80 -8.23 13.54 1.89
CA LYS A 80 -9.30 13.61 0.89
C LYS A 80 -9.87 12.23 0.57
N PHE A 81 -9.14 11.17 0.89
CA PHE A 81 -9.47 9.80 0.54
C PHE A 81 -9.32 8.89 1.78
N PRO A 82 -10.29 8.90 2.72
CA PRO A 82 -10.30 7.93 3.80
C PRO A 82 -10.58 6.54 3.22
N LEU A 83 -9.50 5.84 2.83
CA LEU A 83 -9.54 4.49 2.22
C LEU A 83 -9.89 3.41 3.24
N ILE A 84 -9.90 3.77 4.52
CA ILE A 84 -10.49 2.97 5.58
C ILE A 84 -12.00 3.22 5.52
N SER A 85 -12.73 2.39 4.76
CA SER A 85 -14.13 2.14 5.08
C SER A 85 -14.15 1.80 6.56
N LYS A 86 -14.80 2.66 7.34
CA LYS A 86 -14.96 2.50 8.78
C LYS A 86 -15.71 1.19 8.96
N GLU A 87 -15.00 0.06 9.03
CA GLU A 87 -15.52 -1.16 9.59
C GLU A 87 -15.89 -0.79 11.01
N LEU A 88 -17.15 -0.39 11.20
CA LEU A 88 -17.85 -0.47 12.45
C LEU A 88 -17.81 -1.96 12.83
N ARG A 89 -16.68 -2.45 13.35
CA ARG A 89 -16.65 -3.74 14.02
C ARG A 89 -17.61 -3.57 15.19
N PRO A 90 -18.74 -4.28 15.22
CA PRO A 90 -19.51 -4.34 16.45
C PRO A 90 -18.54 -4.97 17.44
N THR A 91 -18.20 -4.22 18.50
CA THR A 91 -17.39 -4.74 19.59
C THR A 91 -18.05 -6.06 20.00
N LYS A 92 -17.35 -7.18 19.86
CA LYS A 92 -17.84 -8.46 20.41
C LYS A 92 -17.96 -8.22 21.93
N ARG A 93 -19.16 -7.87 22.38
CA ARG A 93 -19.53 -7.89 23.80
C ARG A 93 -19.25 -9.31 24.24
N SER A 94 -18.26 -9.47 25.12
CA SER A 94 -17.96 -10.73 25.74
C SER A 94 -19.21 -11.22 26.46
N SER A 95 -19.93 -12.18 25.89
CA SER A 95 -20.90 -12.97 26.63
C SER A 95 -20.10 -13.88 27.57
N ARG A 96 -19.88 -13.39 28.80
CA ARG A 96 -19.54 -14.26 29.92
C ARG A 96 -20.65 -15.32 30.03
N PRO A 97 -20.34 -16.62 30.07
CA PRO A 97 -21.34 -17.60 30.46
C PRO A 97 -21.53 -17.45 31.98
N ALA A 98 -22.70 -16.97 32.40
CA ALA A 98 -23.11 -17.06 33.80
C ALA A 98 -23.46 -18.53 34.10
N LYS A 99 -22.45 -19.29 34.53
CA LYS A 99 -22.62 -20.65 35.02
C LYS A 99 -23.28 -20.60 36.40
N ALA A 100 -24.46 -21.21 36.48
CA ALA A 100 -25.07 -21.90 37.62
C ALA A 100 -25.08 -21.23 39.02
N ARG A 101 -26.28 -21.11 39.60
CA ARG A 101 -26.48 -21.42 41.02
C ARG A 101 -27.96 -21.67 41.37
N ARG A 102 -28.21 -22.94 41.75
CA ARG A 102 -29.25 -23.50 42.65
C ARG A 102 -30.72 -23.19 42.43
#